data_AF-Q4UBR3-F1
#
_entry.id   AF-Q4UBR3-F1
#
_cell.length_a   1.000
_cell.length_b   1.000
_cell.length_c   1.000
_cell.angle_alpha   90.00
_cell.angle_beta   90.00
_cell.angle_gamma   90.00
#
_symmetry.space_group_name_H-M   'P 1'
#
loop_
_entity.id
_entity.type
_entity.pdbx_description
1 polymer ?
#
loop_
_entity_poly.entity_id
_entity_poly.type
_entity_poly.pdbx_seq_one_letter_code
_entity_poly.pdbx_strand_id
1 'polypeptide(L)'
;MKSVCEEYIRLNDVNSLFEWMNDSELNCNEFWSLVSGNSNYRTFICENVYFLYFGKLKMNLSVFQDEDLNLVATTLGPGSVYSEGKVNGVKEEFLEIKWYKRPVNFMEFYREACEGVDVDLAFGSIMQILAHSGEDFYSLLIILTGVIVRTERGTSSLITSSLVSILEYIKGRKGIRVEPLVQFLESVWETKDEQDKHGVASSSLISFSTNLISRFYASKLLQLDGDSGPLSLANLVCKHNNDIYRWVGSMSTMQSEPVCGPLDTVPLHDAVCLFVLLKDDRSNVPRVYSLKTIAFMVFKLSNVFLSNQNKLTIDSANLGLRFLEKEANCTNSESIRDINTFPWYPIGYLSALLDSESEEWKREETAEIFKAVLSQCSASVKLHILKGVVKFVKSELGTSISLMECKNTVCNINNAVNSVDSSDNVNKKSLRSSENVYDEEEYFIFVKNVLDSYFGGELVRCFGDSVLDSLSIVLNWIKFLLLSKNCLFIKKNVKICYLQILTELYSKLKEEYETLGKSSHKLHISGVSLNKLDLIKMIFTEVLDLLK
;
A
#
# COMPACT_ATOMS: atom_id res chain seq x y z
N MET A 1 33.42 32.04 48.58
CA MET A 1 32.40 32.88 47.92
C MET A 1 31.81 32.03 46.82
N LYS A 2 30.52 31.70 46.88
CA LYS A 2 29.83 31.00 45.78
C LYS A 2 29.63 32.02 44.65
N SER A 3 29.82 31.63 43.40
CA SER A 3 29.62 32.55 42.28
C SER A 3 28.13 32.91 42.18
N VAL A 4 27.82 34.11 41.67
CA VAL A 4 26.44 34.59 41.46
C VAL A 4 25.64 33.61 40.57
N CYS A 5 26.33 32.97 39.62
CA CYS A 5 25.80 31.91 38.76
C CYS A 5 25.31 30.67 39.53
N GLU A 6 26.08 30.19 40.53
CA GLU A 6 25.68 29.03 41.36
C GLU A 6 24.38 29.31 42.14
N GLU A 7 24.17 30.55 42.55
CA GLU A 7 22.97 30.96 43.27
C GLU A 7 21.73 30.90 42.37
N TYR A 8 21.80 31.42 41.15
CA TYR A 8 20.70 31.33 40.18
C TYR A 8 20.35 29.88 39.84
N ILE A 9 21.36 29.03 39.62
CA ILE A 9 21.14 27.59 39.35
C ILE A 9 20.45 26.91 40.54
N ARG A 10 20.91 27.17 41.77
CA ARG A 10 20.32 26.56 42.97
C ARG A 10 18.88 27.02 43.21
N LEU A 11 18.56 28.27 42.89
CA LEU A 11 17.21 28.84 43.02
C LEU A 11 16.31 28.53 41.82
N ASN A 12 16.84 27.89 40.76
CA ASN A 12 16.16 27.68 39.49
C ASN A 12 15.64 28.99 38.84
N ASP A 13 16.38 30.09 39.03
CA ASP A 13 16.01 31.42 38.51
C ASP A 13 16.57 31.63 37.10
N VAL A 14 15.85 31.09 36.10
CA VAL A 14 16.23 31.12 34.68
C VAL A 14 16.24 32.54 34.11
N ASN A 15 15.37 33.42 34.60
CA ASN A 15 15.27 34.80 34.12
C ASN A 15 16.52 35.60 34.53
N SER A 16 16.88 35.57 35.81
CA SER A 16 18.08 36.24 36.28
C SER A 16 19.35 35.62 35.68
N LEU A 17 19.36 34.30 35.47
CA LEU A 17 20.46 33.63 34.78
C LEU A 17 20.58 34.08 33.32
N PHE A 18 19.45 34.22 32.60
CA PHE A 18 19.43 34.72 31.23
C PHE A 18 20.02 36.13 31.16
N GLU A 19 19.56 37.06 32.01
CA GLU A 19 20.06 38.44 32.05
C GLU A 19 21.57 38.46 32.32
N TRP A 20 22.02 37.73 33.35
CA TRP A 20 23.43 37.64 33.70
C TRP A 20 24.30 37.04 32.58
N MET A 21 23.83 35.98 31.91
CA MET A 21 24.56 35.41 30.77
C MET A 21 24.59 36.35 29.56
N ASN A 22 23.55 37.17 29.36
CA ASN A 22 23.46 38.11 28.24
C ASN A 22 24.38 39.34 28.41
N ASP A 23 24.82 39.63 29.63
CA ASP A 23 25.73 40.75 29.92
C ASP A 23 27.12 40.59 29.26
N SER A 24 27.66 39.37 29.19
CA SER A 24 28.98 39.14 28.57
C SER A 24 29.26 37.70 28.12
N GLU A 25 30.15 37.55 27.14
CA GLU A 25 30.70 36.25 26.72
C GLU A 25 31.44 35.53 27.87
N LEU A 26 32.09 36.29 28.77
CA LEU A 26 32.79 35.72 29.94
C LEU A 26 31.82 35.00 30.88
N ASN A 27 30.64 35.57 31.11
CA ASN A 27 29.59 34.95 31.95
C ASN A 27 29.07 33.65 31.31
N CYS A 28 28.90 33.63 29.98
CA CYS A 28 28.55 32.40 29.26
C CYS A 28 29.63 31.31 29.42
N ASN A 29 30.91 31.66 29.31
CA ASN A 29 32.01 30.72 29.49
C ASN A 29 32.12 30.21 30.95
N GLU A 30 31.90 31.09 31.93
CA GLU A 30 31.87 30.73 33.34
C GLU A 30 30.73 29.77 33.64
N PHE A 31 29.51 30.05 33.14
CA PHE A 31 28.36 29.15 33.26
C PHE A 31 28.69 27.74 32.73
N TRP A 32 29.23 27.65 31.52
CA TRP A 32 29.54 26.34 30.94
C TRP A 32 30.66 25.61 31.67
N SER A 33 31.68 26.33 32.15
CA SER A 33 32.75 25.74 32.97
C SER A 33 32.21 25.17 34.29
N LEU A 34 31.17 25.79 34.85
CA LEU A 34 30.54 25.35 36.10
C LEU A 34 29.63 24.13 35.89
N VAL A 35 28.82 24.14 34.83
CA VAL A 35 27.78 23.12 34.60
C VAL A 35 28.32 21.86 33.93
N SER A 36 29.31 21.97 33.05
CA SER A 36 29.84 20.83 32.26
C SER A 36 30.62 19.78 33.06
N GLY A 37 30.94 20.02 34.33
CA GLY A 37 31.73 19.12 35.17
C GLY A 37 31.15 18.82 36.55
N ASN A 38 29.89 19.21 36.82
CA ASN A 38 29.31 19.11 38.16
C ASN A 38 27.98 18.34 38.16
N SER A 39 28.02 17.13 38.70
CA SER A 39 26.87 16.23 38.85
C SER A 39 25.76 16.76 39.75
N ASN A 40 25.98 17.85 40.48
CA ASN A 40 24.96 18.42 41.38
C ASN A 40 23.88 19.22 40.62
N TYR A 41 24.09 19.54 39.34
CA TYR A 41 23.16 20.38 38.56
C TYR A 41 22.27 19.59 37.59
N ARG A 42 22.22 18.26 37.70
CA ARG A 42 21.48 17.39 36.76
C ARG A 42 19.99 17.75 36.65
N THR A 43 19.32 17.99 37.79
CA THR A 43 17.91 18.41 37.81
C THR A 43 17.71 19.73 37.06
N PHE A 44 18.53 20.73 37.36
CA PHE A 44 18.47 22.04 36.69
C PHE A 44 18.70 21.91 35.18
N ILE A 45 19.66 21.08 34.76
CA ILE A 45 19.95 20.82 33.34
C ILE A 45 18.72 20.22 32.65
N CYS A 46 18.09 19.22 33.26
CA CYS A 46 16.95 18.54 32.66
C CYS A 46 15.69 19.42 32.62
N GLU A 47 15.40 20.17 33.68
CA GLU A 47 14.26 21.10 33.75
C GLU A 47 14.36 22.22 32.69
N ASN A 48 15.57 22.72 32.45
CA ASN A 48 15.80 23.92 31.63
C ASN A 48 16.47 23.62 30.28
N VAL A 49 16.42 22.38 29.82
CA VAL A 49 17.17 21.94 28.62
C VAL A 49 16.87 22.78 27.38
N TYR A 50 15.64 23.26 27.17
CA TYR A 50 15.30 24.08 26.01
C TYR A 50 16.15 25.37 25.97
N PHE A 51 16.18 26.08 27.11
CA PHE A 51 17.01 27.27 27.28
C PHE A 51 18.50 26.92 27.14
N LEU A 52 18.94 25.84 27.77
CA LEU A 52 20.33 25.37 27.74
C LEU A 52 20.76 24.72 26.42
N TYR A 53 19.84 24.48 25.49
CA TYR A 53 20.16 23.91 24.18
C TYR A 53 20.17 24.99 23.11
N PHE A 54 19.18 25.89 23.14
CA PHE A 54 19.00 26.93 22.12
C PHE A 54 19.57 28.29 22.52
N GLY A 55 19.89 28.52 23.81
CA GLY A 55 20.22 29.85 24.32
C GLY A 55 19.01 30.81 24.28
N LYS A 56 17.80 30.25 24.28
CA LYS A 56 16.54 30.97 24.06
C LYS A 56 15.59 30.79 25.22
N LEU A 57 15.03 31.91 25.66
CA LEU A 57 13.99 31.94 26.68
C LEU A 57 12.67 32.28 26.00
N LYS A 58 11.63 31.48 26.26
CA LYS A 58 10.27 31.76 25.77
C LYS A 58 9.73 33.00 26.47
N MET A 59 9.24 33.97 25.70
CA MET A 59 8.49 35.10 26.28
C MET A 59 7.13 34.61 26.80
N ASN A 60 6.64 35.25 27.87
CA ASN A 60 5.31 34.97 28.39
C ASN A 60 4.24 35.22 27.31
N LEU A 61 3.39 34.22 27.07
CA LEU A 61 2.27 34.33 26.15
C LEU A 61 1.10 34.99 26.89
N SER A 62 0.84 36.26 26.60
CA SER A 62 -0.36 36.97 27.07
C SER A 62 -1.52 36.76 26.09
N VAL A 63 -2.14 35.58 26.12
CA VAL A 63 -3.25 35.21 25.24
C VAL A 63 -4.61 35.49 25.89
N PHE A 64 -4.70 35.30 27.20
CA PHE A 64 -5.88 35.48 28.03
C PHE A 64 -5.78 36.78 28.83
N GLN A 65 -6.90 37.27 29.35
CA GLN A 65 -6.90 38.39 30.31
C GLN A 65 -6.61 37.92 31.75
N ASP A 66 -6.59 36.60 31.94
CA ASP A 66 -6.36 35.93 33.21
C ASP A 66 -4.88 35.50 33.31
N GLU A 67 -4.19 35.95 34.36
CA GLU A 67 -2.77 35.67 34.58
C GLU A 67 -2.49 34.19 34.83
N ASP A 68 -3.39 33.46 35.50
CA ASP A 68 -3.22 32.04 35.77
C ASP A 68 -3.41 31.23 34.49
N LEU A 69 -4.36 31.61 33.64
CA LEU A 69 -4.54 30.98 32.32
C LEU A 69 -3.38 31.30 31.38
N ASN A 70 -2.80 32.50 31.46
CA ASN A 70 -1.58 32.82 30.73
C ASN A 70 -0.36 32.08 31.25
N LEU A 71 -0.27 31.86 32.57
CA LEU A 71 0.78 31.05 33.18
C LEU A 71 0.66 29.59 32.70
N VAL A 72 -0.55 29.04 32.66
CA VAL A 72 -0.83 27.71 32.12
C VAL A 72 -0.49 27.65 30.62
N ALA A 73 -0.93 28.62 29.82
CA ALA A 73 -0.64 28.67 28.38
C ALA A 73 0.86 28.82 28.07
N THR A 74 1.57 29.61 28.87
CA THR A 74 3.04 29.79 28.78
C THR A 74 3.76 28.49 29.15
N THR A 75 3.28 27.79 30.19
CA THR A 75 3.87 26.52 30.68
C THR A 75 3.63 25.37 29.70
N LEU A 76 2.42 25.27 29.14
CA LEU A 76 2.04 24.19 28.24
C LEU A 76 2.51 24.43 26.78
N GLY A 77 2.85 25.68 26.43
CA GLY A 77 3.33 26.05 25.10
C GLY A 77 2.25 25.99 24.01
N PRO A 78 2.56 26.46 22.79
CA PRO A 78 1.57 26.56 21.70
C PRO A 78 1.03 25.22 21.19
N GLY A 79 1.68 24.10 21.52
CA GLY A 79 1.20 22.74 21.17
C GLY A 79 0.08 22.20 22.06
N SER A 80 -0.26 22.89 23.14
CA SER A 80 -1.22 22.39 24.15
C SER A 80 -2.64 22.95 24.02
N VAL A 81 -2.80 24.05 23.28
CA VAL A 81 -4.11 24.66 23.03
C VAL A 81 -4.63 24.05 21.73
N TYR A 82 -5.31 22.91 21.87
CA TYR A 82 -6.08 22.14 20.87
C TYR A 82 -5.92 22.50 19.37
N SER A 83 -5.54 21.46 18.62
CA SER A 83 -5.83 21.15 17.20
C SER A 83 -4.89 21.72 16.13
N GLU A 84 -4.90 20.99 15.00
CA GLU A 84 -4.08 21.02 13.77
C GLU A 84 -4.01 22.37 13.01
N GLY A 85 -4.12 23.50 13.68
CA GLY A 85 -3.75 24.78 13.12
C GLY A 85 -2.23 24.85 13.03
N LYS A 86 -1.68 24.84 11.81
CA LYS A 86 -0.59 25.77 11.54
C LYS A 86 -1.08 27.12 12.05
N VAL A 87 -0.59 27.57 13.20
CA VAL A 87 -0.81 28.94 13.67
C VAL A 87 -0.05 29.83 12.71
N ASN A 88 -0.64 30.07 11.54
CA ASN A 88 -0.29 31.16 10.66
C ASN A 88 -0.60 32.45 11.42
N GLY A 89 0.33 32.94 12.25
CA GLY A 89 0.20 34.32 12.75
C GLY A 89 0.91 34.67 14.04
N VAL A 90 1.08 33.76 15.01
CA VAL A 90 1.84 34.08 16.23
C VAL A 90 3.24 33.54 16.06
N LYS A 91 4.17 34.39 15.60
CA LYS A 91 5.60 34.08 15.68
C LYS A 91 5.92 33.93 17.17
N GLU A 92 6.43 32.79 17.57
CA GLU A 92 6.98 32.61 18.91
C GLU A 92 8.03 33.72 19.15
N GLU A 93 7.78 34.60 20.11
CA GLU A 93 8.77 35.60 20.54
C GLU A 93 9.70 34.95 21.55
N PHE A 94 10.99 34.93 21.21
CA PHE A 94 12.04 34.41 22.07
C PHE A 94 13.03 35.51 22.39
N LEU A 95 13.50 35.53 23.64
CA LEU A 95 14.73 36.23 24.00
C LEU A 95 15.90 35.30 23.71
N GLU A 96 16.92 35.80 23.00
CA GLU A 96 18.12 35.03 22.64
C GLU A 96 19.35 35.68 23.27
N ILE A 97 20.20 34.88 23.90
CA ILE A 97 21.45 35.36 24.48
C ILE A 97 22.44 35.68 23.34
N LYS A 98 22.90 36.93 23.28
CA LYS A 98 23.73 37.43 22.17
C LYS A 98 25.04 36.66 21.95
N TRP A 99 25.69 36.24 23.03
CA TRP A 99 27.02 35.62 23.02
C TRP A 99 26.97 34.10 23.19
N TYR A 100 25.78 33.51 23.06
CA TYR A 100 25.57 32.13 23.42
C TYR A 100 26.27 31.16 22.49
N LYS A 101 27.11 30.31 23.08
CA LYS A 101 27.75 29.21 22.38
C LYS A 101 27.63 27.95 23.22
N ARG A 102 26.78 27.03 22.77
CA ARG A 102 26.64 25.71 23.38
C ARG A 102 27.96 24.93 23.26
N PRO A 103 28.44 24.27 24.33
CA PRO A 103 29.67 23.48 24.27
C PRO A 103 29.52 22.29 23.32
N VAL A 104 30.62 21.86 22.70
CA VAL A 104 30.63 20.77 21.72
C VAL A 104 30.26 19.43 22.36
N ASN A 105 30.66 19.21 23.62
CA ASN A 105 30.34 18.02 24.41
C ASN A 105 29.00 18.12 25.15
N PHE A 106 28.10 19.04 24.76
CA PHE A 106 26.80 19.20 25.42
C PHE A 106 26.03 17.88 25.58
N MET A 107 25.97 17.08 24.51
CA MET A 107 25.24 15.83 24.50
C MET A 107 25.80 14.77 25.46
N GLU A 108 27.09 14.86 25.82
CA GLU A 108 27.75 13.93 26.73
C GLU A 108 27.32 14.17 28.18
N PHE A 109 27.48 15.40 28.69
CA PHE A 109 27.04 15.69 30.06
C PHE A 109 25.52 15.75 30.17
N TYR A 110 24.80 16.08 29.09
CA TYR A 110 23.34 16.00 29.07
C TYR A 110 22.86 14.54 29.26
N ARG A 111 23.54 13.57 28.63
CA ARG A 111 23.29 12.14 28.89
C ARG A 111 23.48 11.81 30.36
N GLU A 112 24.61 12.20 30.95
CA GLU A 112 24.89 11.95 32.37
C GLU A 112 23.85 12.61 33.30
N ALA A 113 23.32 13.77 32.91
CA ALA A 113 22.25 14.43 33.63
C ALA A 113 20.94 13.63 33.57
N CYS A 114 20.49 13.24 32.37
CA CYS A 114 19.33 12.36 32.20
C CYS A 114 19.49 11.02 32.93
N GLU A 115 20.73 10.50 33.02
CA GLU A 115 20.99 9.25 33.71
C GLU A 115 20.81 9.34 35.23
N GLY A 116 21.02 10.53 35.81
CA GLY A 116 21.02 10.76 37.26
C GLY A 116 19.77 11.43 37.82
N VAL A 117 18.70 11.58 37.03
CA VAL A 117 17.40 12.14 37.47
C VAL A 117 16.27 11.12 37.30
N ASP A 118 15.08 11.47 37.79
CA ASP A 118 13.87 10.69 37.57
C ASP A 118 13.54 10.52 36.08
N VAL A 119 12.94 9.38 35.73
CA VAL A 119 12.59 9.00 34.36
C VAL A 119 11.66 10.01 33.71
N ASP A 120 10.65 10.49 34.43
CA ASP A 120 9.64 11.40 33.87
C ASP A 120 10.28 12.76 33.55
N LEU A 121 11.17 13.23 34.42
CA LEU A 121 11.94 14.46 34.19
C LEU A 121 12.91 14.30 33.02
N ALA A 122 13.67 13.20 32.95
CA ALA A 122 14.58 12.94 31.83
C ALA A 122 13.83 12.84 30.50
N PHE A 123 12.71 12.13 30.48
CA PHE A 123 11.88 11.98 29.29
C PHE A 123 11.30 13.32 28.83
N GLY A 124 10.66 14.06 29.75
CA GLY A 124 10.09 15.38 29.47
C GLY A 124 11.15 16.35 28.95
N SER A 125 12.35 16.31 29.52
CA SER A 125 13.50 17.08 29.04
C SER A 125 13.84 16.76 27.57
N ILE A 126 14.04 15.49 27.22
CA ILE A 126 14.42 15.10 25.86
C ILE A 126 13.35 15.51 24.84
N MET A 127 12.06 15.33 25.18
CA MET A 127 10.94 15.66 24.30
C MET A 127 10.89 17.16 23.94
N GLN A 128 11.34 18.06 24.82
CA GLN A 128 11.34 19.51 24.54
C GLN A 128 12.21 19.91 23.34
N ILE A 129 13.28 19.16 23.08
CA ILE A 129 14.30 19.51 22.07
C ILE A 129 14.34 18.54 20.89
N LEU A 130 13.76 17.35 21.01
CA LEU A 130 13.91 16.26 20.04
C LEU A 130 13.54 16.65 18.61
N ALA A 131 12.38 17.28 18.40
CA ALA A 131 11.88 17.67 17.08
C ALA A 131 12.77 18.72 16.38
N HIS A 132 13.51 19.53 17.15
CA HIS A 132 14.27 20.69 16.69
C HIS A 132 15.79 20.51 16.82
N SER A 133 16.23 19.30 17.13
CA SER A 133 17.60 18.99 17.57
C SER A 133 18.68 19.02 16.48
N GLY A 134 18.35 19.28 15.22
CA GLY A 134 19.40 19.41 14.20
C GLY A 134 20.16 18.09 13.98
N GLU A 135 21.49 18.13 14.12
CA GLU A 135 22.39 16.97 13.98
C GLU A 135 22.45 16.10 15.25
N ASP A 136 22.14 16.66 16.43
CA ASP A 136 22.18 15.95 17.71
C ASP A 136 21.04 14.94 17.89
N PHE A 137 20.08 14.92 16.97
CA PHE A 137 18.93 14.02 16.98
C PHE A 137 19.31 12.57 17.26
N TYR A 138 20.35 12.05 16.61
CA TYR A 138 20.76 10.65 16.80
C TYR A 138 21.38 10.41 18.19
N SER A 139 22.08 11.40 18.74
CA SER A 139 22.56 11.35 20.12
C SER A 139 21.40 11.37 21.11
N LEU A 140 20.35 12.16 20.83
CA LEU A 140 19.13 12.19 21.65
C LEU A 140 18.36 10.86 21.57
N LEU A 141 18.31 10.18 20.42
CA LEU A 141 17.71 8.85 20.31
C LEU A 141 18.40 7.84 21.24
N ILE A 142 19.72 7.89 21.36
CA ILE A 142 20.49 7.02 22.26
C ILE A 142 20.13 7.31 23.73
N ILE A 143 20.09 8.59 24.12
CA ILE A 143 19.72 8.99 25.49
C ILE A 143 18.28 8.57 25.79
N LEU A 144 17.36 8.84 24.86
CA LEU A 144 15.95 8.48 24.96
C LEU A 144 15.75 6.97 25.11
N THR A 145 16.50 6.16 24.36
CA THR A 145 16.49 4.70 24.50
C THR A 145 16.84 4.31 25.93
N GLY A 146 17.93 4.86 26.48
CA GLY A 146 18.35 4.59 27.85
C GLY A 146 17.35 5.03 28.91
N VAL A 147 16.54 6.06 28.63
CA VAL A 147 15.44 6.52 29.51
C VAL A 147 14.21 5.61 29.41
N ILE A 148 13.85 5.12 28.23
CA ILE A 148 12.71 4.20 28.07
C ILE A 148 13.01 2.82 28.65
N VAL A 149 14.22 2.31 28.45
CA VAL A 149 14.64 0.97 28.91
C VAL A 149 14.67 0.86 30.43
N ARG A 150 15.02 1.93 31.13
CA ARG A 150 15.04 1.95 32.62
C ARG A 150 13.64 2.09 33.23
N THR A 151 12.62 2.41 32.44
CA THR A 151 11.28 2.68 32.94
C THR A 151 10.60 1.39 33.38
N GLU A 152 10.18 1.33 34.65
CA GLU A 152 9.51 0.14 35.18
C GLU A 152 8.02 0.05 34.82
N ARG A 153 7.35 1.16 34.50
CA ARG A 153 5.92 1.23 34.16
C ARG A 153 5.60 2.33 33.17
N GLY A 154 4.59 2.12 32.33
CA GLY A 154 4.14 3.16 31.40
C GLY A 154 5.05 3.34 30.18
N THR A 155 5.87 2.33 29.85
CA THR A 155 6.70 2.34 28.64
C THR A 155 5.90 2.60 27.37
N SER A 156 4.65 2.10 27.30
CA SER A 156 3.77 2.34 26.16
C SER A 156 3.51 3.81 25.85
N SER A 157 3.27 4.66 26.86
CA SER A 157 3.06 6.11 26.62
C SER A 157 4.36 6.81 26.23
N LEU A 158 5.48 6.43 26.84
CA LEU A 158 6.78 6.99 26.48
C LEU A 158 7.15 6.66 25.03
N ILE A 159 6.91 5.41 24.59
CA ILE A 159 7.15 4.96 23.22
C ILE A 159 6.27 5.77 22.26
N THR A 160 4.95 5.81 22.48
CA THR A 160 4.05 6.48 21.53
C THR A 160 4.33 7.98 21.42
N SER A 161 4.56 8.67 22.54
CA SER A 161 4.97 10.08 22.56
C SER A 161 6.29 10.31 21.82
N SER A 162 7.29 9.43 22.03
CA SER A 162 8.57 9.49 21.31
C SER A 162 8.40 9.38 19.80
N LEU A 163 7.57 8.44 19.34
CA LEU A 163 7.32 8.23 17.91
C LEU A 163 6.68 9.46 17.28
N VAL A 164 5.76 10.15 17.97
CA VAL A 164 5.16 11.41 17.49
C VAL A 164 6.22 12.49 17.31
N SER A 165 7.07 12.72 18.30
CA SER A 165 8.13 13.73 18.23
C SER A 165 9.20 13.39 17.18
N ILE A 166 9.50 12.10 16.98
CA ILE A 166 10.38 11.64 15.90
C ILE A 166 9.72 11.90 14.54
N LEU A 167 8.42 11.63 14.37
CA LEU A 167 7.73 11.94 13.11
C LEU A 167 7.77 13.43 12.80
N GLU A 168 7.64 14.29 13.80
CA GLU A 168 7.75 15.75 13.64
C GLU A 168 9.14 16.16 13.12
N TYR A 169 10.21 15.62 13.73
CA TYR A 169 11.58 15.80 13.23
C TYR A 169 11.73 15.39 11.75
N ILE A 170 11.16 14.24 11.36
CA ILE A 170 11.27 13.70 10.00
C ILE A 170 10.41 14.51 9.00
N LYS A 171 9.24 15.03 9.41
CA LYS A 171 8.35 15.82 8.54
C LYS A 171 9.04 17.09 8.01
N GLY A 172 9.92 17.71 8.80
CA GLY A 172 10.65 18.91 8.39
C GLY A 172 11.84 18.68 7.44
N ARG A 173 12.15 17.43 7.06
CA ARG A 173 13.42 17.08 6.39
C ARG A 173 13.25 16.36 5.06
N LYS A 174 14.25 16.56 4.19
CA LYS A 174 14.39 15.85 2.91
C LYS A 174 15.04 14.47 3.07
N GLY A 175 15.87 14.25 4.09
CA GLY A 175 16.52 12.96 4.33
C GLY A 175 16.97 12.76 5.77
N ILE A 176 17.15 11.49 6.14
CA ILE A 176 17.54 11.02 7.48
C ILE A 176 18.50 9.83 7.41
N ARG A 177 19.23 9.59 8.49
CA ARG A 177 19.94 8.33 8.75
C ARG A 177 18.96 7.34 9.36
N VAL A 178 18.82 6.18 8.74
CA VAL A 178 17.87 5.13 9.12
C VAL A 178 18.45 4.19 10.17
N GLU A 179 19.75 3.91 10.14
CA GLU A 179 20.37 2.93 11.04
C GLU A 179 20.19 3.28 12.53
N PRO A 180 20.43 4.52 13.00
CA PRO A 180 20.21 4.84 14.41
C PRO A 180 18.74 4.77 14.81
N LEU A 181 17.83 5.02 13.86
CA LEU A 181 16.39 4.90 14.10
C LEU A 181 15.98 3.43 14.22
N VAL A 182 16.53 2.54 13.39
CA VAL A 182 16.31 1.09 13.52
C VAL A 182 16.81 0.58 14.87
N GLN A 183 18.00 1.02 15.32
CA GLN A 183 18.54 0.65 16.64
C GLN A 183 17.65 1.13 17.79
N PHE A 184 17.17 2.37 17.72
CA PHE A 184 16.19 2.90 18.67
C PHE A 184 14.92 2.03 18.69
N LEU A 185 14.32 1.81 17.52
CA LEU A 185 13.07 1.06 17.39
C LEU A 185 13.20 -0.37 17.90
N GLU A 186 14.29 -1.07 17.58
CA GLU A 186 14.54 -2.42 18.05
C GLU A 186 14.67 -2.46 19.58
N SER A 187 15.43 -1.54 20.16
CA SER A 187 15.63 -1.46 21.61
C SER A 187 14.31 -1.23 22.35
N VAL A 188 13.48 -0.29 21.88
CA VAL A 188 12.19 0.00 22.55
C VAL A 188 11.13 -1.07 22.30
N TRP A 189 11.29 -1.89 21.25
CA TRP A 189 10.39 -3.01 20.99
C TRP A 189 10.59 -4.15 21.98
N GLU A 190 11.82 -4.33 22.47
CA GLU A 190 12.22 -5.37 23.42
C GLU A 190 11.88 -5.00 24.88
N THR A 191 11.65 -3.72 25.18
CA THR A 191 11.30 -3.21 26.52
C THR A 191 9.80 -3.17 26.81
N LYS A 192 8.99 -3.96 26.10
CA LYS A 192 7.53 -3.90 26.23
C LYS A 192 7.08 -4.47 27.59
N ASP A 193 6.27 -3.67 28.28
CA ASP A 193 5.71 -3.96 29.59
C ASP A 193 4.55 -4.98 29.48
N GLU A 194 4.36 -5.80 30.50
CA GLU A 194 3.21 -6.70 30.67
C GLU A 194 1.87 -5.95 30.67
N GLN A 195 1.92 -4.61 30.82
CA GLN A 195 0.76 -3.72 30.77
C GLN A 195 0.32 -3.26 29.37
N ASP A 196 1.03 -3.59 28.27
CA ASP A 196 0.54 -3.37 26.89
C ASP A 196 -0.57 -4.36 26.49
N LYS A 197 -1.57 -4.55 27.37
CA LYS A 197 -2.67 -5.53 27.22
C LYS A 197 -3.48 -5.33 25.94
N HIS A 198 -3.47 -4.11 25.40
CA HIS A 198 -4.18 -3.73 24.18
C HIS A 198 -3.26 -3.61 22.95
N GLY A 199 -1.95 -3.83 23.08
CA GLY A 199 -1.00 -3.80 21.97
C GLY A 199 -0.78 -2.41 21.35
N VAL A 200 -1.01 -1.33 22.10
CA VAL A 200 -0.98 0.06 21.59
C VAL A 200 0.43 0.46 21.18
N ALA A 201 1.44 0.14 22.00
CA ALA A 201 2.84 0.43 21.67
C ALA A 201 3.29 -0.40 20.46
N SER A 202 2.88 -1.67 20.43
CA SER A 202 3.15 -2.58 19.32
C SER A 202 2.57 -2.09 18.00
N SER A 203 1.29 -1.72 17.98
CA SER A 203 0.61 -1.17 16.80
C SER A 203 1.27 0.14 16.34
N SER A 204 1.59 1.02 17.29
CA SER A 204 2.24 2.31 17.00
C SER A 204 3.63 2.16 16.39
N LEU A 205 4.44 1.22 16.88
CA LEU A 205 5.76 0.93 16.33
C LEU A 205 5.67 0.33 14.92
N ILE A 206 4.71 -0.57 14.67
CA ILE A 206 4.42 -1.10 13.33
C ILE A 206 4.03 0.03 12.40
N SER A 207 3.04 0.83 12.78
CA SER A 207 2.53 1.94 11.98
C SER A 207 3.59 2.99 11.66
N PHE A 208 4.38 3.39 12.65
CA PHE A 208 5.51 4.30 12.46
C PHE A 208 6.49 3.74 11.42
N SER A 209 6.84 2.46 11.54
CA SER A 209 7.80 1.80 10.64
C SER A 209 7.25 1.68 9.23
N THR A 210 5.99 1.24 9.04
CA THR A 210 5.37 1.09 7.72
C THR A 210 5.13 2.44 7.06
N ASN A 211 4.77 3.48 7.82
CA ASN A 211 4.69 4.86 7.33
C ASN A 211 6.05 5.33 6.78
N LEU A 212 7.12 5.10 7.53
CA LEU A 212 8.45 5.54 7.15
C LEU A 212 8.94 4.82 5.88
N ILE A 213 8.74 3.50 5.81
CA ILE A 213 9.04 2.69 4.61
C ILE A 213 8.28 3.23 3.40
N SER A 214 6.98 3.52 3.55
CA SER A 214 6.16 4.11 2.49
C SER A 214 6.70 5.47 2.02
N ARG A 215 7.15 6.34 2.95
CA ARG A 215 7.75 7.63 2.59
C ARG A 215 9.05 7.49 1.79
N PHE A 216 9.89 6.51 2.12
CA PHE A 216 11.09 6.18 1.31
C PHE A 216 10.70 5.71 -0.09
N TYR A 217 9.75 4.79 -0.20
CA TYR A 217 9.31 4.23 -1.48
C TYR A 217 8.60 5.25 -2.39
N ALA A 218 7.90 6.21 -1.79
CA ALA A 218 7.30 7.35 -2.50
C ALA A 218 8.32 8.44 -2.87
N SER A 219 9.62 8.26 -2.58
CA SER A 219 10.68 9.26 -2.76
C SER A 219 10.40 10.59 -2.04
N LYS A 220 9.58 10.55 -0.98
CA LYS A 220 9.25 11.71 -0.13
C LYS A 220 10.27 11.91 1.00
N LEU A 221 11.18 10.95 1.17
CA LEU A 221 12.25 10.97 2.15
C LEU A 221 13.46 10.25 1.56
N LEU A 222 14.65 10.83 1.71
CA LEU A 222 15.92 10.26 1.28
C LEU A 222 16.62 9.56 2.44
N GLN A 223 17.14 8.35 2.21
CA GLN A 223 18.05 7.71 3.15
C GLN A 223 19.46 8.27 2.96
N LEU A 224 20.12 8.65 4.06
CA LEU A 224 21.47 9.23 4.04
C LEU A 224 22.59 8.21 4.31
N ASP A 225 22.25 7.04 4.87
CA ASP A 225 23.18 6.02 5.33
C ASP A 225 22.92 4.65 4.65
N GLY A 226 23.49 4.47 3.46
CA GLY A 226 23.39 3.21 2.69
C GLY A 226 22.01 2.97 2.06
N ASP A 227 21.82 1.79 1.46
CA ASP A 227 20.61 1.45 0.67
C ASP A 227 19.70 0.42 1.33
N SER A 228 20.04 -0.11 2.51
CA SER A 228 19.29 -1.19 3.17
C SER A 228 18.26 -0.73 4.19
N GLY A 229 18.04 0.58 4.36
CA GLY A 229 17.23 1.15 5.44
C GLY A 229 15.76 0.68 5.43
N PRO A 230 15.04 0.79 4.30
CA PRO A 230 13.66 0.31 4.20
C PRO A 230 13.52 -1.18 4.52
N LEU A 231 14.49 -2.00 4.09
CA LEU A 231 14.49 -3.43 4.38
C LEU A 231 14.75 -3.71 5.87
N SER A 232 15.69 -3.02 6.50
CA SER A 232 15.96 -3.18 7.94
C SER A 232 14.74 -2.85 8.78
N LEU A 233 14.02 -1.76 8.46
CA LEU A 233 12.74 -1.43 9.09
C LEU A 233 11.68 -2.50 8.85
N ALA A 234 11.56 -2.99 7.61
CA ALA A 234 10.58 -4.01 7.27
C ALA A 234 10.86 -5.34 7.99
N ASN A 235 12.14 -5.73 8.09
CA ASN A 235 12.60 -6.90 8.82
C ASN A 235 12.32 -6.80 10.32
N LEU A 236 12.45 -5.60 10.91
CA LEU A 236 12.07 -5.35 12.29
C LEU A 236 10.56 -5.55 12.48
N VAL A 237 9.72 -5.02 11.59
CA VAL A 237 8.26 -5.26 11.63
C VAL A 237 7.96 -6.76 11.48
N CYS A 238 8.61 -7.45 10.55
CA CYS A 238 8.44 -8.89 10.33
C CYS A 238 8.83 -9.75 11.54
N LYS A 239 9.87 -9.36 12.30
CA LYS A 239 10.28 -10.03 13.56
C LYS A 239 9.13 -10.08 14.57
N HIS A 240 8.28 -9.05 14.57
CA HIS A 240 7.22 -8.87 15.55
C HIS A 240 5.79 -9.03 15.00
N ASN A 241 5.63 -9.17 13.68
CA ASN A 241 4.40 -9.53 13.00
C ASN A 241 4.67 -10.68 12.01
N ASN A 242 4.87 -11.88 12.57
CA ASN A 242 5.42 -13.03 11.84
C ASN A 242 4.38 -13.83 11.03
N ASP A 243 3.08 -13.64 11.28
CA ASP A 243 2.00 -14.25 10.49
C ASP A 243 1.70 -13.40 9.25
N ILE A 244 2.64 -13.45 8.29
CA ILE A 244 2.59 -12.67 7.05
C ILE A 244 1.33 -12.98 6.25
N TYR A 245 0.91 -14.24 6.20
CA TYR A 245 -0.30 -14.62 5.47
C TYR A 245 -1.55 -13.98 6.07
N ARG A 246 -1.71 -14.02 7.40
CA ARG A 246 -2.83 -13.36 8.06
C ARG A 246 -2.78 -11.85 7.90
N TRP A 247 -1.59 -11.26 7.98
CA TRP A 247 -1.40 -9.82 7.77
C TRP A 247 -1.91 -9.41 6.38
N VAL A 248 -1.48 -10.10 5.33
CA VAL A 248 -1.95 -9.90 3.95
C VAL A 248 -3.47 -10.11 3.84
N GLY A 249 -3.99 -11.19 4.43
CA GLY A 249 -5.41 -11.54 4.37
C GLY A 249 -6.33 -10.51 5.04
N SER A 250 -5.85 -9.86 6.11
CA SER A 250 -6.60 -8.82 6.82
C SER A 250 -6.61 -7.44 6.15
N MET A 251 -5.80 -7.21 5.10
CA MET A 251 -5.73 -5.90 4.46
C MET A 251 -7.00 -5.54 3.70
N SER A 252 -7.58 -4.39 4.07
CA SER A 252 -8.57 -3.71 3.24
C SER A 252 -7.94 -3.27 1.91
N THR A 253 -8.72 -3.32 0.82
CA THR A 253 -8.27 -2.84 -0.49
C THR A 253 -8.30 -1.31 -0.57
N MET A 254 -9.21 -0.65 0.15
CA MET A 254 -9.32 0.80 0.18
C MET A 254 -8.64 1.38 1.42
N GLN A 255 -8.09 2.59 1.28
CA GLN A 255 -7.87 3.47 2.41
C GLN A 255 -9.24 3.74 3.06
N SER A 256 -9.51 3.12 4.21
CA SER A 256 -10.45 3.72 5.14
C SER A 256 -9.80 4.99 5.67
N GLU A 257 -10.55 6.10 5.74
CA GLU A 257 -10.08 7.29 6.45
C GLU A 257 -9.48 6.85 7.79
N PRO A 258 -8.25 7.28 8.13
CA PRO A 258 -7.64 6.94 9.41
C PRO A 258 -8.62 7.35 10.52
N VAL A 259 -8.88 6.46 11.46
CA VAL A 259 -9.74 6.76 12.61
C VAL A 259 -8.94 7.64 13.57
N CYS A 260 -8.79 8.92 13.22
CA CYS A 260 -8.18 10.00 14.01
C CYS A 260 -7.07 9.55 15.00
N GLY A 261 -5.93 9.12 14.46
CA GLY A 261 -4.66 9.03 15.19
C GLY A 261 -3.46 9.23 14.25
N PRO A 262 -2.38 9.94 14.66
CA PRO A 262 -1.18 10.13 13.84
C PRO A 262 -0.36 8.85 13.62
N LEU A 263 -0.74 7.74 14.27
CA LEU A 263 -0.04 6.46 14.32
C LEU A 263 -0.94 5.27 13.91
N ASP A 264 -2.04 5.49 13.20
CA ASP A 264 -2.84 4.38 12.66
C ASP A 264 -2.20 3.76 11.41
N THR A 265 -2.20 2.42 11.34
CA THR A 265 -1.73 1.70 10.15
C THR A 265 -2.68 1.94 8.99
N VAL A 266 -2.14 2.38 7.85
CA VAL A 266 -2.89 2.52 6.61
C VAL A 266 -2.64 1.27 5.75
N PRO A 267 -3.67 0.61 5.19
CA PRO A 267 -3.48 -0.60 4.38
C PRO A 267 -2.43 -0.46 3.27
N LEU A 268 -2.31 0.74 2.69
CA LEU A 268 -1.29 1.04 1.69
C LEU A 268 0.14 0.98 2.26
N HIS A 269 0.38 1.49 3.47
CA HIS A 269 1.71 1.47 4.10
C HIS A 269 2.15 0.05 4.42
N ASP A 270 1.24 -0.74 4.97
CA ASP A 270 1.48 -2.15 5.25
C ASP A 270 1.74 -2.94 3.96
N ALA A 271 0.99 -2.65 2.89
CA ALA A 271 1.22 -3.27 1.59
C ALA A 271 2.61 -2.93 1.01
N VAL A 272 3.08 -1.69 1.15
CA VAL A 272 4.46 -1.32 0.74
C VAL A 272 5.50 -2.07 1.58
N CYS A 273 5.30 -2.17 2.89
CA CYS A 273 6.21 -2.90 3.78
C CYS A 273 6.31 -4.38 3.39
N LEU A 274 5.17 -5.05 3.17
CA LEU A 274 5.14 -6.43 2.71
C LEU A 274 5.72 -6.61 1.31
N PHE A 275 5.53 -5.64 0.42
CA PHE A 275 6.16 -5.68 -0.91
C PHE A 275 7.69 -5.65 -0.80
N VAL A 276 8.24 -4.81 0.08
CA VAL A 276 9.70 -4.80 0.38
C VAL A 276 10.16 -6.16 0.90
N LEU A 277 9.44 -6.74 1.86
CA LEU A 277 9.77 -8.03 2.44
C LEU A 277 9.69 -9.20 1.45
N LEU A 278 8.72 -9.19 0.53
CA LEU A 278 8.53 -10.29 -0.42
C LEU A 278 9.40 -10.15 -1.68
N LYS A 279 9.94 -8.96 -1.94
CA LYS A 279 10.81 -8.68 -3.10
C LYS A 279 12.28 -8.98 -2.83
N ASP A 280 12.76 -8.82 -1.59
CA ASP A 280 14.19 -8.92 -1.25
C ASP A 280 14.53 -10.27 -0.60
N ASP A 281 15.51 -10.99 -1.13
CA ASP A 281 15.93 -12.31 -0.63
C ASP A 281 16.61 -12.26 0.76
N ARG A 282 17.05 -11.06 1.21
CA ARG A 282 17.62 -10.83 2.55
C ARG A 282 16.54 -10.59 3.62
N SER A 283 15.28 -10.74 3.24
CA SER A 283 14.11 -10.64 4.09
C SER A 283 14.06 -11.71 5.19
N ASN A 284 13.52 -11.33 6.35
CA ASN A 284 13.24 -12.22 7.47
C ASN A 284 11.89 -12.96 7.35
N VAL A 285 11.21 -12.86 6.21
CA VAL A 285 9.94 -13.58 5.99
C VAL A 285 10.14 -15.08 6.23
N PRO A 286 9.28 -15.71 7.06
CA PRO A 286 9.36 -17.14 7.32
C PRO A 286 9.32 -17.97 6.02
N ARG A 287 10.31 -18.85 5.84
CA ARG A 287 10.42 -19.73 4.65
C ARG A 287 9.50 -20.96 4.71
N VAL A 288 8.28 -20.77 5.22
CA VAL A 288 7.28 -21.83 5.41
C VAL A 288 6.19 -21.80 4.34
N TYR A 289 6.10 -20.72 3.57
CA TYR A 289 5.07 -20.55 2.54
C TYR A 289 5.52 -21.13 1.20
N SER A 290 4.62 -21.82 0.50
CA SER A 290 4.86 -22.25 -0.89
C SER A 290 5.04 -21.03 -1.81
N LEU A 291 5.75 -21.18 -2.94
CA LEU A 291 5.89 -20.09 -3.91
C LEU A 291 4.53 -19.65 -4.44
N LYS A 292 3.59 -20.58 -4.60
CA LYS A 292 2.21 -20.31 -4.97
C LYS A 292 1.48 -19.43 -3.94
N THR A 293 1.65 -19.73 -2.64
CA THR A 293 1.10 -18.90 -1.56
C THR A 293 1.71 -17.49 -1.59
N ILE A 294 3.02 -17.38 -1.77
CA ILE A 294 3.72 -16.10 -1.89
C ILE A 294 3.20 -15.31 -3.09
N ALA A 295 3.02 -15.95 -4.25
CA ALA A 295 2.44 -15.30 -5.42
C ALA A 295 1.05 -14.70 -5.13
N PHE A 296 0.16 -15.45 -4.47
CA PHE A 296 -1.17 -14.92 -4.13
C PHE A 296 -1.13 -13.80 -3.10
N MET A 297 -0.19 -13.83 -2.16
CA MET A 297 0.04 -12.70 -1.26
C MET A 297 0.44 -11.46 -2.06
N VAL A 298 1.35 -11.59 -3.00
CA VAL A 298 1.81 -10.49 -3.84
C VAL A 298 0.69 -9.96 -4.77
N PHE A 299 -0.20 -10.82 -5.29
CA PHE A 299 -1.39 -10.36 -6.03
C PHE A 299 -2.38 -9.61 -5.13
N LYS A 300 -2.54 -10.02 -3.87
CA LYS A 300 -3.33 -9.24 -2.89
C LYS A 300 -2.74 -7.84 -2.71
N LEU A 301 -1.42 -7.73 -2.58
CA LEU A 301 -0.74 -6.42 -2.49
C LEU A 301 -0.97 -5.58 -3.74
N SER A 302 -0.87 -6.19 -4.92
CA SER A 302 -1.19 -5.52 -6.20
C SER A 302 -2.63 -4.99 -6.22
N ASN A 303 -3.60 -5.73 -5.68
CA ASN A 303 -4.98 -5.27 -5.57
C ASN A 303 -5.12 -4.05 -4.63
N VAL A 304 -4.41 -4.04 -3.51
CA VAL A 304 -4.34 -2.87 -2.61
C VAL A 304 -3.72 -1.68 -3.35
N PHE A 305 -2.61 -1.87 -4.07
CA PHE A 305 -1.97 -0.81 -4.85
C PHE A 305 -2.87 -0.27 -5.96
N LEU A 306 -3.57 -1.16 -6.68
CA LEU A 306 -4.50 -0.80 -7.75
C LEU A 306 -5.65 0.07 -7.23
N SER A 307 -6.26 -0.35 -6.12
CA SER A 307 -7.35 0.38 -5.47
C SER A 307 -6.92 1.77 -4.96
N ASN A 308 -5.62 1.99 -4.82
CA ASN A 308 -5.01 3.26 -4.40
C ASN A 308 -4.27 3.97 -5.55
N GLN A 309 -4.45 3.54 -6.80
CA GLN A 309 -3.80 4.11 -8.00
C GLN A 309 -2.28 4.27 -7.84
N ASN A 310 -1.62 3.25 -7.29
CA ASN A 310 -0.20 3.30 -6.97
C ASN A 310 0.65 2.60 -8.05
N LYS A 311 1.79 3.20 -8.42
CA LYS A 311 2.76 2.65 -9.39
C LYS A 311 3.23 1.22 -9.12
N LEU A 312 3.20 0.78 -7.85
CA LEU A 312 3.60 -0.57 -7.47
C LEU A 312 2.61 -1.66 -7.88
N THR A 313 1.46 -1.30 -8.46
CA THR A 313 0.44 -2.26 -8.91
C THR A 313 1.02 -3.34 -9.81
N ILE A 314 1.71 -2.93 -10.88
CA ILE A 314 2.27 -3.85 -11.87
C ILE A 314 3.58 -4.48 -11.38
N ASP A 315 4.43 -3.72 -10.69
CA ASP A 315 5.65 -4.27 -10.08
C ASP A 315 5.34 -5.43 -9.12
N SER A 316 4.30 -5.26 -8.29
CA SER A 316 3.80 -6.31 -7.41
C SER A 316 3.25 -7.47 -8.23
N ALA A 317 2.33 -7.24 -9.17
CA ALA A 317 1.78 -8.33 -9.98
C ALA A 317 2.87 -9.13 -10.72
N ASN A 318 3.85 -8.46 -11.31
CA ASN A 318 5.00 -9.08 -11.98
C ASN A 318 5.88 -9.91 -11.02
N LEU A 319 6.06 -9.45 -9.78
CA LEU A 319 6.72 -10.25 -8.75
C LEU A 319 5.91 -11.53 -8.45
N GLY A 320 4.59 -11.44 -8.38
CA GLY A 320 3.69 -12.58 -8.23
C GLY A 320 3.81 -13.58 -9.38
N LEU A 321 3.86 -13.09 -10.63
CA LEU A 321 4.08 -13.91 -11.82
C LEU A 321 5.41 -14.67 -11.76
N ARG A 322 6.50 -14.00 -11.38
CA ARG A 322 7.81 -14.67 -11.23
C ARG A 322 7.77 -15.81 -10.22
N PHE A 323 7.02 -15.67 -9.13
CA PHE A 323 6.84 -16.76 -8.16
C PHE A 323 6.03 -17.92 -8.76
N LEU A 324 4.98 -17.66 -9.54
CA LEU A 324 4.23 -18.69 -10.24
C LEU A 324 5.05 -19.41 -11.31
N GLU A 325 5.88 -18.68 -12.07
CA GLU A 325 6.79 -19.26 -13.06
C GLU A 325 7.82 -20.18 -12.40
N LYS A 326 8.39 -19.75 -11.26
CA LYS A 326 9.28 -20.59 -10.46
C LYS A 326 8.57 -21.84 -9.94
N GLU A 327 7.34 -21.72 -9.48
CA GLU A 327 6.52 -22.86 -9.03
C GLU A 327 6.20 -23.83 -10.17
N ALA A 328 5.87 -23.33 -11.37
CA ALA A 328 5.55 -24.15 -12.54
C ALA A 328 6.75 -24.99 -13.01
N ASN A 329 7.98 -24.53 -12.75
CA ASN A 329 9.19 -25.30 -13.00
C ASN A 329 9.43 -26.42 -11.97
N CYS A 330 8.64 -26.50 -10.90
CA CYS A 330 8.65 -27.60 -9.94
C CYS A 330 7.65 -28.68 -10.39
N THR A 331 8.06 -29.95 -10.38
CA THR A 331 7.33 -31.08 -11.01
C THR A 331 5.93 -31.42 -10.44
N ASN A 332 5.45 -30.71 -9.42
CA ASN A 332 4.22 -31.01 -8.68
C ASN A 332 3.24 -29.82 -8.56
N SER A 333 3.28 -28.83 -9.45
CA SER A 333 2.34 -27.69 -9.36
C SER A 333 0.91 -28.12 -9.71
N GLU A 334 0.06 -28.26 -8.69
CA GLU A 334 -1.37 -28.54 -8.88
C GLU A 334 -2.15 -27.27 -9.23
N SER A 335 -3.13 -27.38 -10.13
CA SER A 335 -4.07 -26.29 -10.43
C SER A 335 -4.96 -25.95 -9.22
N ILE A 336 -5.33 -24.69 -9.04
CA ILE A 336 -6.31 -24.28 -8.02
C ILE A 336 -7.69 -24.84 -8.37
N ARG A 337 -8.26 -25.67 -7.50
CA ARG A 337 -9.57 -26.31 -7.70
C ARG A 337 -10.71 -25.59 -6.97
N ASP A 338 -10.41 -24.77 -5.96
CA ASP A 338 -11.38 -23.98 -5.20
C ASP A 338 -11.03 -22.49 -5.25
N ILE A 339 -12.01 -21.65 -5.65
CA ILE A 339 -11.88 -20.20 -5.70
C ILE A 339 -11.65 -19.58 -4.32
N ASN A 340 -12.05 -20.24 -3.24
CA ASN A 340 -11.82 -19.76 -1.87
C ASN A 340 -10.35 -19.88 -1.43
N THR A 341 -9.49 -20.48 -2.26
CA THR A 341 -8.04 -20.53 -2.02
C THR A 341 -7.38 -19.14 -2.19
N PHE A 342 -8.01 -18.23 -2.94
CA PHE A 342 -7.48 -16.88 -3.10
C PHE A 342 -7.71 -16.05 -1.81
N PRO A 343 -6.68 -15.38 -1.26
CA PRO A 343 -6.84 -14.48 -0.10
C PRO A 343 -7.50 -13.13 -0.46
N TRP A 344 -8.10 -13.04 -1.66
CA TRP A 344 -8.76 -11.86 -2.23
C TRP A 344 -9.86 -12.32 -3.18
N TYR A 345 -10.78 -11.41 -3.50
CA TYR A 345 -11.86 -11.68 -4.46
C TYR A 345 -11.33 -11.59 -5.90
N PRO A 346 -11.18 -12.72 -6.63
CA PRO A 346 -10.41 -12.70 -7.86
C PRO A 346 -11.09 -12.02 -9.03
N ILE A 347 -12.41 -12.14 -9.10
CA ILE A 347 -13.22 -11.47 -10.11
C ILE A 347 -13.06 -9.95 -9.99
N GLY A 348 -13.21 -9.39 -8.78
CA GLY A 348 -13.14 -7.94 -8.57
C GLY A 348 -11.78 -7.35 -8.91
N TYR A 349 -10.68 -8.00 -8.47
CA TYR A 349 -9.33 -7.54 -8.79
C TYR A 349 -9.06 -7.58 -10.30
N LEU A 350 -9.35 -8.70 -10.96
CA LEU A 350 -9.06 -8.86 -12.38
C LEU A 350 -9.91 -7.94 -13.26
N SER A 351 -11.18 -7.72 -12.92
CA SER A 351 -12.02 -6.73 -13.60
C SER A 351 -11.46 -5.32 -13.42
N ALA A 352 -11.12 -4.92 -12.18
CA ALA A 352 -10.55 -3.61 -11.91
C ALA A 352 -9.20 -3.40 -12.62
N LEU A 353 -8.38 -4.44 -12.72
CA LEU A 353 -7.08 -4.38 -13.39
C LEU A 353 -7.25 -4.15 -14.90
N LEU A 354 -8.19 -4.85 -15.54
CA LEU A 354 -8.48 -4.70 -16.96
C LEU A 354 -9.13 -3.35 -17.29
N ASP A 355 -9.90 -2.78 -16.36
CA ASP A 355 -10.51 -1.45 -16.49
C ASP A 355 -9.58 -0.31 -16.10
N SER A 356 -8.40 -0.60 -15.55
CA SER A 356 -7.48 0.44 -15.11
C SER A 356 -6.87 1.19 -16.29
N GLU A 357 -7.13 2.49 -16.34
CA GLU A 357 -6.44 3.42 -17.23
C GLU A 357 -5.35 4.13 -16.43
N SER A 358 -4.09 3.75 -16.67
CA SER A 358 -2.92 4.37 -16.06
C SER A 358 -1.90 4.70 -17.13
N GLU A 359 -1.26 5.86 -17.01
CA GLU A 359 -0.10 6.21 -17.84
C GLU A 359 1.18 5.50 -17.39
N GLU A 360 1.18 4.94 -16.17
CA GLU A 360 2.38 4.34 -15.56
C GLU A 360 2.65 2.91 -16.04
N TRP A 361 1.67 2.23 -16.65
CA TRP A 361 1.84 0.87 -17.16
C TRP A 361 1.08 0.60 -18.45
N LYS A 362 1.57 -0.40 -19.20
CA LYS A 362 1.01 -0.76 -20.49
C LYS A 362 -0.18 -1.70 -20.33
N ARG A 363 -1.08 -1.64 -21.30
CA ARG A 363 -2.29 -2.48 -21.34
C ARG A 363 -1.97 -3.94 -21.62
N GLU A 364 -0.85 -4.20 -22.29
CA GLU A 364 -0.36 -5.56 -22.52
C GLU A 364 0.02 -6.26 -21.21
N GLU A 365 0.59 -5.53 -20.25
CA GLU A 365 1.01 -6.07 -18.95
C GLU A 365 -0.20 -6.52 -18.12
N THR A 366 -1.29 -5.74 -18.12
CA THR A 366 -2.52 -6.11 -17.41
C THR A 366 -3.18 -7.36 -18.01
N ALA A 367 -3.13 -7.51 -19.34
CA ALA A 367 -3.63 -8.68 -20.03
C ALA A 367 -2.78 -9.94 -19.75
N GLU A 368 -1.46 -9.80 -19.64
CA GLU A 368 -0.56 -10.89 -19.27
C GLU A 368 -0.82 -11.37 -17.84
N ILE A 369 -0.92 -10.44 -16.88
CA ILE A 369 -1.26 -10.75 -15.49
C ILE A 369 -2.61 -11.50 -15.42
N PHE A 370 -3.63 -10.99 -16.11
CA PHE A 370 -4.94 -11.62 -16.18
C PHE A 370 -4.88 -13.07 -16.65
N LYS A 371 -4.22 -13.31 -17.79
CA LYS A 371 -4.08 -14.66 -18.37
C LYS A 371 -3.27 -15.59 -17.48
N ALA A 372 -2.20 -15.10 -16.88
CA ALA A 372 -1.34 -15.90 -16.04
C ALA A 372 -2.03 -16.31 -14.73
N VAL A 373 -2.81 -15.43 -14.09
CA VAL A 373 -3.63 -15.81 -12.93
C VAL A 373 -4.63 -16.91 -13.31
N LEU A 374 -5.31 -16.77 -14.45
CA LEU A 374 -6.24 -17.78 -14.94
C LEU A 374 -5.54 -19.12 -15.24
N SER A 375 -4.32 -19.09 -15.77
CA SER A 375 -3.55 -20.31 -16.10
C SER A 375 -3.31 -21.22 -14.88
N GLN A 376 -3.30 -20.67 -13.67
CA GLN A 376 -3.11 -21.42 -12.43
C GLN A 376 -4.38 -22.14 -11.94
N CYS A 377 -5.53 -21.84 -12.54
CA CYS A 377 -6.83 -22.34 -12.12
C CYS A 377 -7.22 -23.60 -12.91
N SER A 378 -7.94 -24.51 -12.25
CA SER A 378 -8.66 -25.58 -12.94
C SER A 378 -9.67 -24.99 -13.94
N ALA A 379 -10.12 -25.80 -14.90
CA ALA A 379 -11.08 -25.36 -15.91
C ALA A 379 -12.37 -24.77 -15.28
N SER A 380 -12.89 -25.39 -14.22
CA SER A 380 -14.11 -24.93 -13.53
C SER A 380 -13.93 -23.57 -12.85
N VAL A 381 -12.84 -23.39 -12.11
CA VAL A 381 -12.52 -22.12 -11.43
C VAL A 381 -12.25 -21.02 -12.45
N LYS A 382 -11.50 -21.33 -13.52
CA LYS A 382 -11.21 -20.40 -14.62
C LYS A 382 -12.49 -19.90 -15.27
N LEU A 383 -13.42 -20.79 -15.60
CA LEU A 383 -14.72 -20.41 -16.19
C LEU A 383 -15.57 -19.59 -15.21
N HIS A 384 -15.57 -19.93 -13.92
CA HIS A 384 -16.28 -19.13 -12.92
C HIS A 384 -15.73 -17.70 -12.83
N ILE A 385 -14.40 -17.54 -12.78
CA ILE A 385 -13.74 -16.23 -12.76
C ILE A 385 -14.06 -15.47 -14.04
N LEU A 386 -13.88 -16.08 -15.21
CA LEU A 386 -14.13 -15.46 -16.51
C LEU A 386 -15.57 -14.97 -16.67
N LYS A 387 -16.56 -15.80 -16.28
CA LYS A 387 -17.97 -15.41 -16.26
C LYS A 387 -18.18 -14.18 -15.37
N GLY A 388 -17.58 -14.16 -14.19
CA GLY A 388 -17.64 -13.02 -13.28
C GLY A 388 -17.00 -11.77 -13.89
N VAL A 389 -15.80 -11.90 -14.46
CA VAL A 389 -15.04 -10.77 -15.00
C VAL A 389 -15.80 -10.09 -16.14
N VAL A 390 -16.34 -10.84 -17.10
CA VAL A 390 -17.15 -10.30 -18.21
C VAL A 390 -18.36 -9.50 -17.69
N LYS A 391 -18.94 -9.90 -16.56
CA LYS A 391 -20.08 -9.20 -15.97
C LYS A 391 -19.71 -7.85 -15.36
N PHE A 392 -18.50 -7.69 -14.85
CA PHE A 392 -18.10 -6.49 -14.07
C PHE A 392 -17.18 -5.53 -14.82
N VAL A 393 -16.47 -6.00 -15.85
CA VAL A 393 -15.58 -5.15 -16.66
C VAL A 393 -16.42 -4.13 -17.43
N LYS A 394 -15.92 -2.89 -17.53
CA LYS A 394 -16.64 -1.75 -18.13
C LYS A 394 -15.95 -1.17 -19.35
N SER A 395 -14.64 -1.38 -19.48
CA SER A 395 -13.87 -0.95 -20.63
C SER A 395 -14.09 -1.89 -21.82
N GLU A 396 -14.12 -1.35 -23.04
CA GLU A 396 -14.20 -2.18 -24.24
C GLU A 396 -13.03 -3.16 -24.33
N LEU A 397 -11.83 -2.69 -24.03
CA LEU A 397 -10.63 -3.51 -24.14
C LEU A 397 -10.68 -4.66 -23.12
N GLY A 398 -11.01 -4.36 -21.86
CA GLY A 398 -11.20 -5.38 -20.84
C GLY A 398 -12.28 -6.39 -21.22
N THR A 399 -13.38 -5.91 -21.82
CA THR A 399 -14.46 -6.76 -22.35
C THR A 399 -13.96 -7.67 -23.46
N SER A 400 -13.22 -7.11 -24.42
CA SER A 400 -12.66 -7.84 -25.56
C SER A 400 -11.67 -8.92 -25.12
N ILE A 401 -10.74 -8.58 -24.21
CA ILE A 401 -9.76 -9.52 -23.65
C ILE A 401 -10.48 -10.66 -22.91
N SER A 402 -11.45 -10.32 -22.06
CA SER A 402 -12.19 -11.30 -21.27
C SER A 402 -13.02 -12.25 -22.15
N LEU A 403 -13.70 -11.72 -23.17
CA LEU A 403 -14.47 -12.52 -24.13
C LEU A 403 -13.60 -13.44 -24.97
N MET A 404 -12.45 -12.95 -25.42
CA MET A 404 -11.48 -13.77 -26.16
C MET A 404 -10.99 -14.93 -25.28
N GLU A 405 -10.68 -14.66 -24.01
CA GLU A 405 -10.21 -15.70 -23.09
C GLU A 405 -11.31 -16.72 -22.73
N CYS A 406 -12.58 -16.28 -22.61
CA CYS A 406 -13.75 -17.15 -22.51
C CYS A 406 -13.81 -18.13 -23.70
N LYS A 407 -13.73 -17.59 -24.92
CA LYS A 407 -13.76 -18.38 -26.16
C LYS A 407 -12.60 -19.37 -26.21
N ASN A 408 -11.37 -18.93 -25.94
CA ASN A 408 -10.17 -19.76 -25.99
C ASN A 408 -10.21 -20.89 -24.95
N THR A 409 -10.59 -20.58 -23.71
CA THR A 409 -10.69 -21.57 -22.63
C THR A 409 -11.66 -22.69 -23.00
N VAL A 410 -12.83 -22.32 -23.49
CA VAL A 410 -13.87 -23.23 -23.96
C VAL A 410 -13.38 -24.09 -25.13
N CYS A 411 -12.73 -23.50 -26.14
CA CYS A 411 -12.22 -24.24 -27.29
C CYS A 411 -11.16 -25.26 -26.87
N ASN A 412 -10.29 -24.90 -25.92
CA ASN A 412 -9.26 -25.79 -25.40
C ASN A 412 -9.85 -26.98 -24.62
N ILE A 413 -10.88 -26.74 -23.80
CA ILE A 413 -11.60 -27.80 -23.10
C ILE A 413 -12.19 -28.80 -24.09
N ASN A 414 -12.86 -28.31 -25.14
CA ASN A 414 -13.47 -29.18 -26.16
C ASN A 414 -12.43 -29.96 -27.00
N ASN A 415 -11.27 -29.37 -27.27
CA ASN A 415 -10.20 -30.04 -28.04
C ASN A 415 -9.47 -31.11 -27.22
N ALA A 416 -9.24 -30.89 -25.92
CA ALA A 416 -8.60 -31.86 -25.04
C ALA A 416 -9.45 -33.14 -24.87
N VAL A 417 -10.78 -33.02 -24.93
CA VAL A 417 -11.71 -34.16 -24.90
C VAL A 417 -11.62 -34.99 -26.18
N ASN A 418 -11.46 -34.34 -27.35
CA ASN A 418 -11.37 -35.04 -28.64
C ASN A 418 -10.01 -35.73 -28.88
N SER A 419 -8.92 -35.31 -28.22
CA SER A 419 -7.61 -35.93 -28.39
C SER A 419 -7.44 -37.25 -27.64
N VAL A 420 -8.19 -37.46 -26.55
CA VAL A 420 -8.17 -38.72 -25.77
C VAL A 420 -8.88 -39.87 -26.49
N ASP A 421 -9.82 -39.55 -27.40
CA ASP A 421 -10.57 -40.55 -28.19
C ASP A 421 -9.79 -41.16 -29.38
N SER A 422 -8.53 -40.77 -29.59
CA SER A 422 -7.71 -41.23 -30.73
C SER A 422 -6.63 -42.27 -30.40
N SER A 423 -6.54 -42.73 -29.15
CA SER A 423 -5.69 -43.86 -28.74
C SER A 423 -6.45 -44.85 -27.85
N ASP A 424 -6.55 -46.09 -28.34
CA ASP A 424 -6.91 -47.33 -27.67
C ASP A 424 -8.40 -47.72 -27.49
N ASN A 425 -8.77 -48.70 -28.32
CA ASN A 425 -9.94 -49.57 -28.23
C ASN A 425 -9.84 -50.52 -27.00
N VAL A 426 -10.06 -50.05 -25.76
CA VAL A 426 -10.33 -50.96 -24.62
C VAL A 426 -11.35 -50.36 -23.64
N ASN A 427 -12.47 -51.05 -23.46
CA ASN A 427 -13.43 -50.96 -22.34
C ASN A 427 -14.19 -49.64 -22.09
N LYS A 428 -15.19 -49.39 -22.94
CA LYS A 428 -16.20 -48.31 -22.88
C LYS A 428 -17.20 -48.31 -21.71
N LYS A 429 -16.92 -48.95 -20.56
CA LYS A 429 -17.87 -49.00 -19.42
C LYS A 429 -17.32 -48.75 -18.02
N SER A 430 -16.02 -48.50 -17.85
CA SER A 430 -15.40 -48.40 -16.51
C SER A 430 -14.74 -47.06 -16.18
N LEU A 431 -14.66 -46.10 -17.12
CA LEU A 431 -14.01 -44.79 -16.92
C LEU A 431 -15.01 -43.61 -16.98
N ARG A 432 -16.18 -43.76 -16.36
CA ARG A 432 -17.12 -42.64 -16.10
C ARG A 432 -16.88 -41.98 -14.73
N SER A 433 -15.71 -42.18 -14.13
CA SER A 433 -15.33 -41.57 -12.87
C SER A 433 -14.34 -40.42 -13.10
N SER A 434 -14.83 -39.22 -12.82
CA SER A 434 -14.12 -37.98 -12.47
C SER A 434 -13.12 -37.41 -13.48
N GLU A 435 -13.42 -36.19 -13.93
CA GLU A 435 -12.61 -35.28 -14.76
C GLU A 435 -12.81 -35.43 -16.29
N ASN A 436 -13.51 -34.46 -16.88
CA ASN A 436 -13.49 -34.07 -18.31
C ASN A 436 -14.57 -34.61 -19.27
N VAL A 437 -15.85 -34.55 -18.90
CA VAL A 437 -16.91 -34.33 -19.89
C VAL A 437 -17.66 -33.07 -19.47
N TYR A 438 -17.38 -31.94 -20.13
CA TYR A 438 -18.28 -30.78 -20.05
C TYR A 438 -19.55 -31.19 -20.80
N ASP A 439 -20.69 -31.29 -20.11
CA ASP A 439 -21.97 -31.56 -20.76
C ASP A 439 -22.25 -30.45 -21.78
N GLU A 440 -22.82 -30.78 -22.94
CA GLU A 440 -23.25 -29.79 -23.94
C GLU A 440 -24.19 -28.75 -23.31
N GLU A 441 -24.97 -29.17 -22.32
CA GLU A 441 -25.85 -28.30 -21.53
C GLU A 441 -25.06 -27.35 -20.62
N GLU A 442 -24.08 -27.83 -19.84
CA GLU A 442 -23.23 -26.99 -19.00
C GLU A 442 -22.41 -26.00 -19.82
N TYR A 443 -21.93 -26.44 -20.99
CA TYR A 443 -21.21 -25.60 -21.93
C TYR A 443 -22.11 -24.48 -22.46
N PHE A 444 -23.32 -24.84 -22.90
CA PHE A 444 -24.30 -23.84 -23.33
C PHE A 444 -24.69 -22.88 -22.21
N ILE A 445 -24.87 -23.36 -20.98
CA ILE A 445 -25.17 -22.51 -19.81
C ILE A 445 -24.04 -21.50 -19.57
N PHE A 446 -22.77 -21.92 -19.66
CA PHE A 446 -21.65 -20.99 -19.55
C PHE A 446 -21.67 -19.93 -20.64
N VAL A 447 -21.75 -20.35 -21.91
CA VAL A 447 -21.82 -19.43 -23.07
C VAL A 447 -22.98 -18.47 -22.92
N LYS A 448 -24.16 -18.99 -22.57
CA LYS A 448 -25.36 -18.20 -22.37
C LYS A 448 -25.16 -17.12 -21.32
N ASN A 449 -24.59 -17.49 -20.16
CA ASN A 449 -24.30 -16.53 -19.11
C ASN A 449 -23.33 -15.42 -19.54
N VAL A 450 -22.29 -15.77 -20.30
CA VAL A 450 -21.31 -14.79 -20.82
C VAL A 450 -21.94 -13.85 -21.82
N LEU A 451 -22.68 -14.39 -22.80
CA LEU A 451 -23.35 -13.60 -23.83
C LEU A 451 -24.50 -12.75 -23.25
N ASP A 452 -25.30 -13.29 -22.34
CA ASP A 452 -26.35 -12.54 -21.65
C ASP A 452 -25.75 -11.37 -20.85
N SER A 453 -24.59 -11.57 -20.22
CA SER A 453 -23.86 -10.50 -19.52
C SER A 453 -23.36 -9.42 -20.49
N TYR A 454 -22.80 -9.82 -21.64
CA TYR A 454 -22.34 -8.90 -22.68
C TYR A 454 -23.48 -8.06 -23.25
N PHE A 455 -24.55 -8.71 -23.75
CA PHE A 455 -25.70 -8.02 -24.36
C PHE A 455 -26.52 -7.22 -23.33
N GLY A 456 -26.45 -7.60 -22.05
CA GLY A 456 -27.07 -6.85 -20.96
C GLY A 456 -26.30 -5.59 -20.53
N GLY A 457 -25.03 -5.46 -20.91
CA GLY A 457 -24.14 -4.37 -20.49
C GLY A 457 -24.46 -3.02 -21.14
N GLU A 458 -24.10 -1.92 -20.46
CA GLU A 458 -24.28 -0.55 -20.95
C GLU A 458 -23.49 -0.26 -22.24
N LEU A 459 -22.30 -0.88 -22.39
CA LEU A 459 -21.48 -0.80 -23.60
C LEU A 459 -22.25 -1.14 -24.88
N VAL A 460 -23.09 -2.17 -24.87
CA VAL A 460 -23.87 -2.59 -26.06
C VAL A 460 -25.10 -1.71 -26.28
N ARG A 461 -25.57 -1.00 -25.24
CA ARG A 461 -26.71 -0.07 -25.33
C ARG A 461 -26.32 1.26 -25.98
N CYS A 462 -25.06 1.66 -25.89
CA CYS A 462 -24.50 2.88 -26.48
C CYS A 462 -23.56 2.51 -27.63
N PHE A 463 -24.14 2.25 -28.80
CA PHE A 463 -23.41 1.81 -29.98
C PHE A 463 -22.46 2.92 -30.49
N GLY A 464 -21.21 2.56 -30.85
CA GLY A 464 -20.17 3.48 -31.31
C GLY A 464 -18.87 2.77 -31.72
N ASP A 465 -17.92 3.49 -32.33
CA ASP A 465 -16.64 2.94 -32.84
C ASP A 465 -15.83 2.16 -31.78
N SER A 466 -16.03 2.50 -30.50
CA SER A 466 -15.39 1.88 -29.36
C SER A 466 -15.99 0.53 -28.94
N VAL A 467 -17.06 0.01 -29.55
CA VAL A 467 -17.70 -1.28 -29.16
C VAL A 467 -17.48 -2.39 -30.20
N LEU A 468 -16.76 -2.05 -31.27
CA LEU A 468 -16.63 -2.87 -32.47
C LEU A 468 -15.71 -4.09 -32.28
N ASP A 469 -14.76 -4.05 -31.34
CA ASP A 469 -13.83 -5.16 -31.12
C ASP A 469 -14.49 -6.32 -30.36
N SER A 470 -15.16 -6.01 -29.26
CA SER A 470 -15.89 -6.97 -28.46
C SER A 470 -17.03 -7.61 -29.25
N LEU A 471 -17.74 -6.81 -30.05
CA LEU A 471 -18.82 -7.29 -30.91
C LEU A 471 -18.29 -8.26 -31.98
N SER A 472 -17.17 -7.94 -32.62
CA SER A 472 -16.51 -8.82 -33.59
C SER A 472 -16.15 -10.17 -32.96
N ILE A 473 -15.65 -10.18 -31.73
CA ILE A 473 -15.33 -11.42 -30.99
C ILE A 473 -16.59 -12.24 -30.72
N VAL A 474 -17.65 -11.61 -30.23
CA VAL A 474 -18.94 -12.26 -29.93
C VAL A 474 -19.55 -12.87 -31.18
N LEU A 475 -19.64 -12.11 -32.27
CA LEU A 475 -20.20 -12.60 -33.54
C LEU A 475 -19.40 -13.78 -34.09
N ASN A 476 -18.06 -13.70 -34.06
CA ASN A 476 -17.21 -14.82 -34.46
C ASN A 476 -17.37 -16.04 -33.55
N TRP A 477 -17.63 -15.84 -32.26
CA TRP A 477 -17.89 -16.95 -31.34
C TRP A 477 -19.24 -17.60 -31.63
N ILE A 478 -20.31 -16.81 -31.82
CA ILE A 478 -21.63 -17.31 -32.22
C ILE A 478 -21.54 -18.07 -33.56
N LYS A 479 -20.85 -17.50 -34.55
CA LYS A 479 -20.57 -18.17 -35.82
C LYS A 479 -19.91 -19.54 -35.62
N PHE A 480 -18.89 -19.62 -34.77
CA PHE A 480 -18.21 -20.88 -34.43
C PHE A 480 -19.17 -21.91 -33.82
N LEU A 481 -20.02 -21.49 -32.88
CA LEU A 481 -21.02 -22.36 -32.24
C LEU A 481 -22.00 -22.94 -33.29
N LEU A 482 -22.47 -22.11 -34.22
CA LEU A 482 -23.39 -22.51 -35.30
C LEU A 482 -22.75 -23.43 -36.34
N LEU A 483 -21.46 -23.27 -36.60
CA LEU A 483 -20.71 -24.10 -37.56
C LEU A 483 -20.17 -25.40 -36.95
N SER A 484 -20.16 -25.54 -35.62
CA SER A 484 -19.68 -26.76 -34.96
C SER A 484 -20.44 -28.00 -35.45
N LYS A 485 -19.72 -29.07 -35.83
CA LYS A 485 -20.33 -30.21 -36.55
C LYS A 485 -21.18 -31.15 -35.68
N ASN A 486 -20.99 -31.13 -34.36
CA ASN A 486 -21.50 -32.19 -33.47
C ASN A 486 -22.61 -31.77 -32.50
N CYS A 487 -23.07 -30.53 -32.50
CA CYS A 487 -23.92 -30.04 -31.40
C CYS A 487 -25.24 -29.39 -31.84
N LEU A 488 -26.20 -30.22 -32.27
CA LEU A 488 -27.56 -29.75 -32.63
C LEU A 488 -28.25 -29.03 -31.46
N PHE A 489 -27.97 -29.45 -30.23
CA PHE A 489 -28.48 -28.82 -29.01
C PHE A 489 -28.03 -27.36 -28.89
N ILE A 490 -26.72 -27.09 -29.00
CA ILE A 490 -26.19 -25.73 -28.93
C ILE A 490 -26.74 -24.87 -30.06
N LYS A 491 -26.78 -25.37 -31.30
CA LYS A 491 -27.32 -24.60 -32.43
C LYS A 491 -28.76 -24.18 -32.20
N LYS A 492 -29.60 -25.12 -31.75
CA LYS A 492 -31.01 -24.85 -31.45
C LYS A 492 -31.15 -23.77 -30.37
N ASN A 493 -30.40 -23.89 -29.28
CA ASN A 493 -30.52 -22.95 -28.17
C ASN A 493 -29.91 -21.57 -28.47
N VAL A 494 -28.78 -21.50 -29.19
CA VAL A 494 -28.21 -20.23 -29.68
C VAL A 494 -29.21 -19.51 -30.59
N LYS A 495 -29.88 -20.24 -31.49
CA LYS A 495 -30.94 -19.69 -32.36
C LYS A 495 -32.11 -19.12 -31.57
N ILE A 496 -32.60 -19.86 -30.57
CA ILE A 496 -33.72 -19.43 -29.72
C ILE A 496 -33.36 -18.19 -28.90
N CYS A 497 -32.16 -18.16 -28.31
CA CYS A 497 -31.79 -17.10 -27.37
C CYS A 497 -31.33 -15.79 -28.04
N TYR A 498 -30.62 -15.86 -29.18
CA TYR A 498 -29.89 -14.70 -29.70
C TYR A 498 -30.37 -14.16 -31.05
N LEU A 499 -31.26 -14.87 -31.78
CA LEU A 499 -31.74 -14.41 -33.08
C LEU A 499 -32.40 -13.02 -33.01
N GLN A 500 -33.29 -12.80 -32.04
CA GLN A 500 -33.97 -11.52 -31.89
C GLN A 500 -33.00 -10.39 -31.54
N ILE A 501 -32.17 -10.60 -30.50
CA ILE A 501 -31.18 -9.61 -30.03
C ILE A 501 -30.24 -9.19 -31.16
N LEU A 502 -29.71 -10.16 -31.92
CA LEU A 502 -28.83 -9.89 -33.04
C LEU A 502 -29.56 -9.15 -34.18
N THR A 503 -30.81 -9.51 -34.49
CA THR A 503 -31.58 -8.82 -35.54
C THR A 503 -31.85 -7.35 -35.18
N GLU A 504 -32.18 -7.09 -33.91
CA GLU A 504 -32.37 -5.72 -33.40
C GLU A 504 -31.06 -4.91 -33.44
N LEU A 505 -29.94 -5.51 -33.00
CA LEU A 505 -28.62 -4.86 -33.04
C LEU A 505 -28.16 -4.57 -34.46
N TYR A 506 -28.36 -5.50 -35.40
CA TYR A 506 -28.03 -5.29 -36.81
C TYR A 506 -28.82 -4.13 -37.42
N SER A 507 -30.10 -4.01 -37.06
CA SER A 507 -30.97 -2.95 -37.55
C SER A 507 -30.50 -1.59 -37.05
N LYS A 508 -30.16 -1.48 -35.76
CA LYS A 508 -29.56 -0.26 -35.17
C LYS A 508 -28.23 0.11 -35.82
N LEU A 509 -27.33 -0.87 -36.02
CA LEU A 509 -26.05 -0.67 -36.68
C LEU A 509 -26.24 -0.12 -38.10
N LYS A 510 -27.26 -0.61 -38.83
CA LYS A 510 -27.61 -0.12 -40.16
C LYS A 510 -28.10 1.34 -40.14
N GLU A 511 -28.97 1.70 -39.20
CA GLU A 511 -29.47 3.08 -39.02
C GLU A 511 -28.33 4.05 -38.65
N GLU A 512 -27.42 3.65 -37.76
CA GLU A 512 -26.25 4.45 -37.40
C GLU A 512 -25.23 4.57 -38.53
N TYR A 513 -25.03 3.50 -39.31
CA TYR A 513 -24.15 3.52 -40.48
C TYR A 513 -24.64 4.52 -41.55
N GLU A 514 -25.95 4.61 -41.75
CA GLU A 514 -26.57 5.56 -42.66
C GLU A 514 -26.43 7.02 -42.17
N THR A 515 -26.20 7.25 -40.87
CA THR A 515 -26.01 8.59 -40.28
C THR A 515 -24.55 9.00 -40.06
N LEU A 516 -23.62 8.05 -39.82
CA LEU A 516 -22.20 8.29 -39.47
C LEU A 516 -21.20 8.14 -40.63
N GLY A 517 -21.67 7.95 -41.88
CA GLY A 517 -20.86 7.61 -43.06
C GLY A 517 -19.74 8.58 -43.51
N LYS A 518 -19.20 9.45 -42.65
CA LYS A 518 -18.13 10.41 -42.97
C LYS A 518 -16.89 10.41 -42.05
N SER A 519 -16.80 9.61 -40.98
CA SER A 519 -15.68 9.80 -40.01
C SER A 519 -15.07 8.59 -39.29
N SER A 520 -15.17 7.33 -39.76
CA SER A 520 -14.50 6.21 -39.06
C SER A 520 -13.13 5.83 -39.67
N HIS A 521 -12.19 5.49 -38.78
CA HIS A 521 -10.76 5.26 -39.07
C HIS A 521 -10.52 4.04 -39.98
N LYS A 522 -9.68 4.22 -41.02
CA LYS A 522 -9.23 3.15 -41.93
C LYS A 522 -8.22 2.23 -41.22
N LEU A 523 -8.55 0.95 -41.06
CA LEU A 523 -7.58 -0.10 -40.72
C LEU A 523 -6.95 -0.63 -42.01
N HIS A 524 -5.62 -0.62 -42.08
CA HIS A 524 -4.86 -1.20 -43.18
C HIS A 524 -4.47 -2.64 -42.84
N ILE A 525 -5.24 -3.61 -43.34
CA ILE A 525 -4.82 -5.01 -43.38
C ILE A 525 -4.55 -5.35 -44.85
N SER A 526 -3.31 -5.79 -45.16
CA SER A 526 -2.90 -6.35 -46.46
C SER A 526 -3.29 -5.55 -47.72
N GLY A 527 -3.12 -4.23 -47.71
CA GLY A 527 -3.31 -3.40 -48.91
C GLY A 527 -4.76 -3.18 -49.36
N VAL A 528 -5.76 -3.65 -48.61
CA VAL A 528 -7.18 -3.37 -48.85
C VAL A 528 -7.69 -2.48 -47.73
N SER A 529 -8.14 -1.26 -48.05
CA SER A 529 -8.78 -0.38 -47.06
C SER A 529 -10.21 -0.85 -46.79
N LEU A 530 -10.38 -1.78 -45.85
CA LEU A 530 -11.68 -2.19 -45.36
C LEU A 530 -12.02 -1.38 -44.09
N ASN A 531 -13.20 -0.78 -44.07
CA ASN A 531 -13.72 -0.15 -42.86
C ASN A 531 -14.03 -1.25 -41.83
N LYS A 532 -13.67 -1.03 -40.56
CA LYS A 532 -13.99 -1.96 -39.46
C LYS A 532 -15.49 -2.26 -39.36
N LEU A 533 -16.31 -1.25 -39.66
CA LEU A 533 -17.77 -1.38 -39.73
C LEU A 533 -18.23 -2.29 -40.87
N ASP A 534 -17.61 -2.21 -42.05
CA ASP A 534 -17.95 -3.08 -43.19
C ASP A 534 -17.65 -4.55 -42.88
N LEU A 535 -16.51 -4.81 -42.22
CA LEU A 535 -16.14 -6.15 -41.77
C LEU A 535 -17.17 -6.70 -40.77
N ILE A 536 -17.56 -5.89 -39.78
CA ILE A 536 -18.54 -6.30 -38.78
C ILE A 536 -19.88 -6.57 -39.43
N LYS A 537 -20.34 -5.72 -40.34
CA LYS A 537 -21.59 -5.91 -41.10
C LYS A 537 -21.59 -7.22 -41.91
N MET A 538 -20.47 -7.55 -42.53
CA MET A 538 -20.30 -8.81 -43.25
C MET A 538 -20.43 -10.02 -42.30
N ILE A 539 -19.69 -10.01 -41.17
CA ILE A 539 -19.77 -11.08 -40.16
C ILE A 539 -21.20 -11.19 -39.61
N PHE A 540 -21.85 -10.05 -39.37
CA PHE A 540 -23.22 -10.01 -38.87
C PHE A 540 -24.21 -10.67 -39.84
N THR A 541 -24.09 -10.35 -41.13
CA THR A 541 -24.93 -10.93 -42.19
C THR A 541 -24.74 -12.45 -42.25
N GLU A 542 -23.50 -12.92 -42.23
CA GLU A 542 -23.18 -14.35 -42.21
C GLU A 542 -23.77 -15.06 -40.98
N VAL A 543 -23.68 -14.44 -39.78
CA VAL A 543 -24.26 -15.01 -38.55
C VAL A 543 -25.78 -15.08 -38.64
N LEU A 544 -26.44 -14.02 -39.12
CA LEU A 544 -27.90 -14.00 -39.28
C LEU A 544 -28.38 -15.05 -40.29
N ASP A 545 -27.63 -15.26 -41.37
CA ASP A 545 -27.97 -16.29 -42.36
C ASP A 545 -27.78 -17.71 -41.83
N LEU A 546 -26.81 -17.94 -40.93
CA LEU A 546 -26.66 -19.21 -40.21
C LEU A 546 -27.75 -19.44 -39.14
N LEU A 547 -28.41 -18.37 -38.69
CA LEU A 547 -29.47 -18.43 -37.69
C LEU A 547 -30.86 -18.63 -38.31
N LYS A 548 -31.07 -18.29 -39.59
CA LYS A 548 -32.32 -18.54 -40.32
C LYS A 548 -32.47 -20.02 -40.65
#